data_AF-A0A965EC39-F1
#
_entry.id   AF-A0A965EC39-F1
#
_cell.length_a   1.000
_cell.length_b   1.000
_cell.length_c   1.000
_cell.angle_alpha   90.00
_cell.angle_beta   90.00
_cell.angle_gamma   90.00
#
_symmetry.space_group_name_H-M   'P 1'
#
loop_
_entity.id
_entity.type
_entity.pdbx_description
1 polymer ?
#
loop_
_entity_poly.entity_id
_entity_poly.type
_entity_poly.pdbx_seq_one_letter_code
_entity_poly.pdbx_strand_id
1 'polypeptide(L)'
;FPGWSDDDLKLPSIQVETWGGFVWVNFDKNAAPLREYLGVMPEHFTGNWDLSDRYLELHLRKRLPANWKASMGAFLEAYHVYKTHPEGLRATGDANAQYDVFGDNVSRFMHTSGTQSPHIERKQTEQEILNFVLRRRYGNPDDVPKIPEGKTARDVYYKIVQDELKQRFNHDFSRFKVAETLDSIEYYVFPNAFFFPGAARPMVYRFLPHPTDPDECIFELLFLRFAPDGKEAPAPARPYDLDVQESYMSAPGMEKGLGFVYDQDTDNLAAQQRGFKGSLRGGEILGNYQEVRVRHVHKVIDKYLAQP
;
A
#
# COMPACT_ATOMS: atom_id res chain seq x y z
N PHE A 1 -14.05 -43.17 -20.00
CA PHE A 1 -15.16 -43.21 -19.03
C PHE A 1 -16.45 -43.52 -19.78
N PRO A 2 -16.98 -44.75 -19.75
CA PRO A 2 -18.22 -45.07 -20.48
C PRO A 2 -19.37 -44.19 -19.95
N GLY A 3 -20.03 -43.45 -20.83
CA GLY A 3 -21.15 -42.57 -20.49
C GLY A 3 -20.80 -41.10 -20.19
N TRP A 4 -19.53 -40.72 -20.27
CA TRP A 4 -19.08 -39.34 -20.12
C TRP A 4 -18.50 -38.86 -21.44
N SER A 5 -18.93 -37.68 -21.88
CA SER A 5 -18.31 -36.97 -23.00
C SER A 5 -17.08 -36.21 -22.53
N ASP A 6 -16.24 -35.78 -23.47
CA ASP A 6 -15.11 -34.90 -23.14
C ASP A 6 -15.58 -33.59 -22.49
N ASP A 7 -16.80 -33.13 -22.79
CA ASP A 7 -17.40 -31.95 -22.17
C ASP A 7 -17.70 -32.16 -20.69
N ASP A 8 -18.14 -33.36 -20.30
CA ASP A 8 -18.41 -33.71 -18.90
C ASP A 8 -17.12 -33.82 -18.06
N LEU A 9 -15.97 -33.91 -18.72
CA LEU A 9 -14.65 -34.05 -18.11
C LEU A 9 -13.85 -32.74 -18.13
N LYS A 10 -14.42 -31.63 -18.61
CA LYS A 10 -13.77 -30.32 -18.58
C LYS A 10 -13.67 -29.79 -17.16
N LEU A 11 -12.54 -29.13 -16.87
CA LEU A 11 -12.42 -28.35 -15.64
C LEU A 11 -13.49 -27.24 -15.61
N PRO A 12 -14.07 -26.94 -14.44
CA PRO A 12 -14.98 -25.80 -14.30
C PRO A 12 -14.31 -24.50 -14.75
N SER A 13 -15.03 -23.70 -15.55
CA SER A 13 -14.60 -22.36 -15.93
C SER A 13 -14.90 -21.35 -14.83
N ILE A 14 -13.97 -20.41 -14.62
CA ILE A 14 -14.13 -19.23 -13.76
C ILE A 14 -14.09 -17.95 -14.61
N GLN A 15 -14.70 -16.86 -14.13
CA GLN A 15 -14.57 -15.58 -14.81
C GLN A 15 -13.15 -15.03 -14.62
N VAL A 16 -12.57 -14.52 -15.69
CA VAL A 16 -11.23 -13.94 -15.72
C VAL A 16 -11.25 -12.65 -16.53
N GLU A 17 -10.73 -11.58 -15.94
CA GLU A 17 -10.55 -10.28 -16.59
C GLU A 17 -9.18 -9.70 -16.24
N THR A 18 -8.72 -8.70 -17.01
CA THR A 18 -7.43 -8.06 -16.79
C THR A 18 -7.56 -6.56 -16.63
N TRP A 19 -6.83 -5.99 -15.68
CA TRP A 19 -6.71 -4.54 -15.51
C TRP A 19 -5.37 -4.17 -14.88
N GLY A 20 -4.71 -3.13 -15.40
CA GLY A 20 -3.45 -2.60 -14.84
C GLY A 20 -2.28 -3.60 -14.84
N GLY A 21 -2.26 -4.55 -15.78
CA GLY A 21 -1.26 -5.63 -15.80
C GLY A 21 -1.57 -6.82 -14.86
N PHE A 22 -2.69 -6.79 -14.14
CA PHE A 22 -3.12 -7.86 -13.24
C PHE A 22 -4.21 -8.73 -13.87
N VAL A 23 -4.21 -10.01 -13.48
CA VAL A 23 -5.29 -10.96 -13.75
C VAL A 23 -6.20 -11.04 -12.54
N TRP A 24 -7.49 -10.79 -12.76
CA TRP A 24 -8.54 -10.86 -11.76
C TRP A 24 -9.39 -12.09 -12.02
N VAL A 25 -9.71 -12.80 -10.94
CA VAL A 25 -10.51 -14.02 -10.99
C VAL A 25 -11.75 -13.84 -10.14
N ASN A 26 -12.90 -14.27 -10.67
CA ASN A 26 -14.14 -14.31 -9.91
C ASN A 26 -14.80 -15.69 -10.04
N PHE A 27 -15.14 -16.28 -8.90
CA PHE A 27 -15.81 -17.57 -8.84
C PHE A 27 -17.31 -17.45 -9.07
N ASP A 28 -17.90 -16.27 -8.84
CA ASP A 28 -19.28 -16.00 -9.20
C ASP A 28 -19.39 -15.80 -10.72
N LYS A 29 -20.13 -16.69 -11.36
CA LYS A 29 -20.37 -16.68 -12.81
C LYS A 29 -21.32 -15.57 -13.26
N ASN A 30 -22.02 -14.94 -12.32
CA ASN A 30 -22.96 -13.84 -12.57
C ASN A 30 -22.40 -12.49 -12.10
N ALA A 31 -21.11 -12.43 -11.72
CA ALA A 31 -20.48 -11.19 -11.30
C ALA A 31 -20.56 -10.13 -12.40
N ALA A 32 -20.69 -8.87 -11.98
CA ALA A 32 -20.59 -7.73 -12.87
C ALA A 32 -19.18 -7.63 -13.48
N PRO A 33 -19.03 -7.00 -14.65
CA PRO A 33 -17.73 -6.80 -15.28
C PRO A 33 -16.72 -6.11 -14.35
N LEU A 34 -15.46 -6.51 -14.40
CA LEU A 34 -14.38 -5.97 -13.57
C LEU A 34 -14.30 -4.44 -13.65
N ARG A 35 -14.47 -3.88 -14.86
CA ARG A 35 -14.42 -2.43 -15.06
C ARG A 35 -15.49 -1.70 -14.24
N GLU A 36 -16.69 -2.26 -14.12
CA GLU A 36 -17.76 -1.70 -13.29
C GLU A 36 -17.41 -1.84 -11.80
N TYR A 37 -16.88 -3.00 -11.41
CA TYR A 37 -16.48 -3.27 -10.03
C TYR A 37 -15.37 -2.35 -9.52
N LEU A 38 -14.38 -2.04 -10.37
CA LEU A 38 -13.29 -1.10 -10.09
C LEU A 38 -13.72 0.38 -10.06
N GLY A 39 -14.97 0.68 -10.46
CA GLY A 39 -15.56 2.02 -10.36
C GLY A 39 -14.69 3.11 -10.98
N VAL A 40 -14.26 4.07 -10.16
CA VAL A 40 -13.46 5.23 -10.59
C VAL A 40 -12.00 4.90 -10.91
N MET A 41 -11.51 3.74 -10.48
CA MET A 41 -10.09 3.41 -10.52
C MET A 41 -9.51 3.35 -11.94
N PRO A 42 -10.17 2.74 -12.95
CA PRO A 42 -9.64 2.72 -14.31
C PRO A 42 -9.47 4.12 -14.93
N GLU A 43 -10.32 5.07 -14.56
CA GLU A 43 -10.22 6.46 -15.01
C GLU A 43 -9.11 7.22 -14.28
N HIS A 44 -9.04 7.09 -12.95
CA HIS A 44 -8.00 7.71 -12.14
C HIS A 44 -6.59 7.24 -12.49
N PHE A 45 -6.44 5.98 -12.94
CA PHE A 45 -5.15 5.39 -13.30
C PHE A 45 -4.75 5.63 -14.76
N THR A 46 -5.50 6.45 -15.50
CA THR A 46 -5.09 6.85 -16.86
C THR A 46 -3.84 7.74 -16.83
N GLY A 47 -3.03 7.68 -17.88
CA GLY A 47 -1.83 8.50 -18.01
C GLY A 47 -0.67 8.05 -17.13
N ASN A 48 -0.20 8.91 -16.22
CA ASN A 48 1.02 8.69 -15.43
C ASN A 48 0.95 7.44 -14.53
N TRP A 49 -0.25 7.02 -14.17
CA TRP A 49 -0.51 6.00 -13.17
C TRP A 49 -0.77 4.62 -13.78
N ASP A 50 -0.57 4.46 -15.09
CA ASP A 50 -0.68 3.16 -15.73
C ASP A 50 0.31 2.17 -15.07
N LEU A 51 -0.26 1.08 -14.56
CA LEU A 51 0.48 0.01 -13.89
C LEU A 51 0.94 -1.07 -14.86
N SER A 52 0.36 -1.13 -16.07
CA SER A 52 0.63 -2.19 -17.04
C SER A 52 2.02 -2.14 -17.66
N ASP A 53 2.66 -0.97 -17.65
CA ASP A 53 4.03 -0.74 -18.11
C ASP A 53 5.07 -0.87 -16.96
N ARG A 54 4.84 -1.81 -16.04
CA ARG A 54 5.69 -2.04 -14.87
C ARG A 54 6.04 -3.51 -14.72
N TYR A 55 7.20 -3.78 -14.12
CA TYR A 55 7.64 -5.13 -13.78
C TYR A 55 7.75 -5.31 -12.26
N LEU A 56 7.61 -6.57 -11.82
CA LEU A 56 7.69 -6.94 -10.41
C LEU A 56 9.15 -7.04 -9.95
N GLU A 57 9.65 -6.02 -9.25
CA GLU A 57 11.02 -5.97 -8.71
C GLU A 57 11.18 -6.74 -7.40
N LEU A 58 10.14 -6.75 -6.56
CA LEU A 58 10.12 -7.44 -5.27
C LEU A 58 8.74 -8.06 -5.07
N HIS A 59 8.70 -9.31 -4.62
CA HIS A 59 7.50 -9.98 -4.13
C HIS A 59 7.81 -10.61 -2.79
N LEU A 60 7.28 -10.03 -1.73
CA LEU A 60 7.46 -10.52 -0.37
C LEU A 60 6.12 -11.03 0.15
N ARG A 61 6.13 -12.15 0.89
CA ARG A 61 4.94 -12.72 1.55
C ARG A 61 5.26 -12.89 3.03
N LYS A 62 4.58 -12.14 3.88
CA LYS A 62 4.72 -12.20 5.32
C LYS A 62 3.51 -12.91 5.93
N ARG A 63 3.75 -13.91 6.77
CA ARG A 63 2.73 -14.41 7.68
C ARG A 63 2.48 -13.40 8.80
N LEU A 64 1.23 -13.00 8.98
CA LEU A 64 0.82 -12.07 10.02
C LEU A 64 -0.02 -12.78 11.09
N PRO A 65 0.18 -12.46 12.38
CA PRO A 65 -0.48 -13.12 13.51
C PRO A 65 -1.85 -12.50 13.84
N ALA A 66 -2.62 -12.13 12.82
CA ALA A 66 -3.95 -11.57 12.97
C ALA A 66 -4.86 -11.94 11.79
N ASN A 67 -6.17 -11.81 12.01
CA ASN A 67 -7.15 -11.96 10.94
C ASN A 67 -6.82 -11.01 9.78
N TRP A 68 -7.07 -11.44 8.54
CA TRP A 68 -6.79 -10.63 7.35
C TRP A 68 -7.51 -9.27 7.36
N LYS A 69 -8.73 -9.19 7.92
CA LYS A 69 -9.49 -7.94 8.04
C LYS A 69 -8.85 -6.96 9.01
N ALA A 70 -8.41 -7.48 10.16
CA ALA A 70 -7.71 -6.69 11.17
C ALA A 70 -6.37 -6.16 10.64
N SER A 71 -5.61 -7.06 10.00
CA SER A 71 -4.34 -6.74 9.37
C SER A 71 -4.49 -5.65 8.32
N MET A 72 -5.48 -5.82 7.43
CA MET A 72 -5.82 -4.83 6.42
C MET A 72 -6.26 -3.48 7.00
N GLY A 73 -6.98 -3.50 8.13
CA GLY A 73 -7.44 -2.30 8.84
C GLY A 73 -6.30 -1.33 9.16
N ALA A 74 -5.16 -1.84 9.61
CA ALA A 74 -3.97 -1.03 9.91
C ALA A 74 -3.38 -0.30 8.69
N PHE A 75 -3.67 -0.75 7.47
CA PHE A 75 -3.20 -0.11 6.23
C PHE A 75 -4.26 0.80 5.59
N LEU A 76 -5.48 0.85 6.13
CA LEU A 76 -6.53 1.72 5.60
C LEU A 76 -6.48 3.14 6.19
N GLU A 77 -5.67 3.37 7.21
CA GLU A 77 -5.62 4.60 8.00
C GLU A 77 -4.18 5.01 8.37
N ALA A 78 -4.00 6.26 8.76
CA ALA A 78 -2.73 6.84 9.21
C ALA A 78 -2.79 7.34 10.67
N TYR A 79 -3.85 7.04 11.41
CA TYR A 79 -4.04 7.41 12.81
C TYR A 79 -3.02 6.75 13.73
N HIS A 80 -2.67 5.47 13.50
CA HIS A 80 -1.70 4.78 14.35
C HIS A 80 -0.28 5.36 14.24
N VAL A 81 0.04 6.07 13.15
CA VAL A 81 1.38 6.61 12.85
C VAL A 81 1.92 7.43 14.02
N TYR A 82 1.06 8.24 14.66
CA TYR A 82 1.41 9.05 15.83
C TYR A 82 2.05 8.23 16.97
N LYS A 83 1.61 6.98 17.16
CA LYS A 83 2.07 6.12 18.25
C LYS A 83 3.03 5.03 17.81
N THR A 84 2.79 4.40 16.68
CA THR A 84 3.61 3.29 16.20
C THR A 84 4.90 3.78 15.57
N HIS A 85 4.83 4.84 14.76
CA HIS A 85 5.98 5.36 14.00
C HIS A 85 6.38 6.78 14.43
N PRO A 86 6.60 7.05 15.73
CA PRO A 86 6.87 8.39 16.24
C PRO A 86 8.14 9.00 15.63
N GLU A 87 9.07 8.18 15.15
CA GLU A 87 10.23 8.63 14.41
C GLU A 87 9.86 9.37 13.13
N GLY A 88 8.72 9.07 12.50
CA GLY A 88 8.30 9.66 11.23
C GLY A 88 7.71 11.05 11.33
N LEU A 89 7.20 11.46 12.51
CA LEU A 89 6.34 12.64 12.69
C LEU A 89 6.97 13.95 12.24
N ARG A 90 8.30 14.03 12.22
CA ARG A 90 9.05 15.22 11.77
C ARG A 90 8.89 15.52 10.29
N ALA A 91 8.37 14.59 9.50
CA ALA A 91 8.17 14.74 8.07
C ALA A 91 7.03 13.90 7.50
N THR A 92 6.01 13.61 8.31
CA THR A 92 4.82 12.87 7.88
C THR A 92 3.55 13.62 8.29
N GLY A 93 2.62 13.80 7.34
CA GLY A 93 1.32 14.42 7.56
C GLY A 93 0.24 13.42 7.99
N ASP A 94 0.47 12.72 9.10
CA ASP A 94 -0.37 11.63 9.63
C ASP A 94 -1.80 12.06 9.98
N ALA A 95 -1.95 13.12 10.77
CA ALA A 95 -3.26 13.62 11.20
C ALA A 95 -4.06 14.30 10.07
N ASN A 96 -3.38 14.72 9.00
CA ASN A 96 -3.95 15.46 7.88
C ASN A 96 -4.19 14.58 6.65
N ALA A 97 -4.04 13.26 6.77
CA ALA A 97 -4.30 12.35 5.67
C ALA A 97 -5.73 12.56 5.12
N GLN A 98 -5.85 12.58 3.79
CA GLN A 98 -7.14 12.65 3.14
C GLN A 98 -7.70 11.25 2.95
N TYR A 99 -9.00 11.07 3.18
CA TYR A 99 -9.70 9.81 3.00
C TYR A 99 -10.89 10.01 2.08
N ASP A 100 -10.96 9.20 1.01
CA ASP A 100 -12.03 9.23 0.03
C ASP A 100 -12.67 7.84 -0.08
N VAL A 101 -13.99 7.79 -0.25
CA VAL A 101 -14.75 6.56 -0.48
C VAL A 101 -15.52 6.70 -1.79
N PHE A 102 -15.36 5.72 -2.69
CA PHE A 102 -15.95 5.70 -4.02
C PHE A 102 -16.83 4.45 -4.19
N GLY A 103 -18.13 4.61 -3.92
CA GLY A 103 -19.05 3.47 -3.90
C GLY A 103 -18.68 2.45 -2.83
N ASP A 104 -19.01 1.19 -3.07
CA ASP A 104 -18.74 0.11 -2.10
C ASP A 104 -17.32 -0.46 -2.22
N ASN A 105 -16.79 -0.57 -3.43
CA ASN A 105 -15.61 -1.41 -3.66
C ASN A 105 -14.29 -0.65 -3.59
N VAL A 106 -14.28 0.68 -3.74
CA VAL A 106 -13.05 1.46 -3.87
C VAL A 106 -12.97 2.56 -2.83
N SER A 107 -11.81 2.71 -2.19
CA SER A 107 -11.50 3.87 -1.36
C SER A 107 -10.06 4.31 -1.58
N ARG A 108 -9.73 5.53 -1.20
CA ARG A 108 -8.38 6.09 -1.31
C ARG A 108 -7.97 6.74 -0.01
N PHE A 109 -6.70 6.64 0.35
CA PHE A 109 -6.10 7.66 1.21
C PHE A 109 -4.89 8.32 0.55
N MET A 110 -4.63 9.56 0.95
CA MET A 110 -3.45 10.32 0.55
C MET A 110 -2.73 10.81 1.80
N HIS A 111 -1.46 10.44 1.90
CA HIS A 111 -0.64 10.70 3.07
C HIS A 111 0.67 11.38 2.68
N THR A 112 0.79 12.62 3.15
CA THR A 112 1.81 13.57 2.69
C THR A 112 3.15 13.31 3.36
N SER A 113 4.21 13.18 2.56
CA SER A 113 5.59 13.06 3.05
C SER A 113 6.33 14.40 3.03
N GLY A 114 7.36 14.60 3.84
CA GLY A 114 8.11 15.87 3.83
C GLY A 114 7.29 17.06 4.35
N THR A 115 6.32 16.82 5.23
CA THR A 115 5.62 17.86 5.99
C THR A 115 5.59 17.47 7.46
N GLN A 116 5.67 18.43 8.38
CA GLN A 116 5.58 18.14 9.80
C GLN A 116 4.18 17.64 10.20
N SER A 117 4.13 16.69 11.14
CA SER A 117 2.91 16.26 11.82
C SER A 117 2.33 17.38 12.69
N PRO A 118 1.00 17.60 12.67
CA PRO A 118 0.33 18.51 13.59
C PRO A 118 0.50 18.18 15.08
N HIS A 119 0.92 16.96 15.42
CA HIS A 119 1.18 16.55 16.80
C HIS A 119 2.51 17.10 17.36
N ILE A 120 3.37 17.67 16.51
CA ILE A 120 4.62 18.30 16.95
C ILE A 120 4.35 19.79 17.22
N GLU A 121 4.47 20.21 18.49
CA GLU A 121 4.26 21.61 18.91
C GLU A 121 5.29 22.58 18.32
N ARG A 122 6.57 22.17 18.30
CA ARG A 122 7.65 23.00 17.78
C ARG A 122 7.57 23.04 16.25
N LYS A 123 7.31 24.21 15.68
CA LYS A 123 7.39 24.41 14.23
C LYS A 123 8.83 24.23 13.74
N GLN A 124 9.04 23.25 12.85
CA GLN A 124 10.29 23.04 12.14
C GLN A 124 10.45 24.04 11.01
N THR A 125 11.69 24.41 10.73
CA THR A 125 12.04 25.09 9.48
C THR A 125 11.99 24.09 8.32
N GLU A 126 11.82 24.59 7.09
CA GLU A 126 11.88 23.76 5.88
C GLU A 126 13.23 23.00 5.79
N GLN A 127 14.34 23.63 6.17
CA GLN A 127 15.65 22.97 6.16
C GLN A 127 15.71 21.81 7.16
N GLU A 128 15.10 21.93 8.34
CA GLU A 128 15.05 20.82 9.30
C GLU A 128 14.21 19.66 8.79
N ILE A 129 13.10 19.94 8.10
CA ILE A 129 12.28 18.90 7.45
C ILE A 129 13.10 18.22 6.36
N LEU A 130 13.77 18.99 5.49
CA LEU A 130 14.60 18.45 4.42
C LEU A 130 15.74 17.58 4.96
N ASN A 131 16.47 18.07 5.97
CA ASN A 131 17.53 17.34 6.65
C ASN A 131 17.00 16.02 7.22
N PHE A 132 15.79 16.05 7.77
CA PHE A 132 15.17 14.86 8.32
C PHE A 132 14.78 13.84 7.24
N VAL A 133 14.12 14.23 6.14
CA VAL A 133 13.75 13.28 5.07
C VAL A 133 14.95 12.71 4.33
N LEU A 134 16.04 13.48 4.23
CA LEU A 134 17.28 13.08 3.56
C LEU A 134 18.32 12.45 4.50
N ARG A 135 18.03 12.32 5.80
CA ARG A 135 18.98 11.84 6.82
C ARG A 135 19.62 10.49 6.48
N ARG A 136 18.85 9.56 5.89
CA ARG A 136 19.33 8.23 5.50
C ARG A 136 20.23 8.25 4.25
N ARG A 137 20.11 9.29 3.42
CA ARG A 137 20.90 9.46 2.18
C ARG A 137 22.25 10.11 2.44
N TYR A 138 22.28 11.15 3.27
CA TYR A 138 23.49 11.94 3.51
C TYR A 138 24.21 11.57 4.81
N GLY A 139 23.52 11.00 5.80
CA GLY A 139 24.10 10.65 7.11
C GLY A 139 24.40 11.87 7.99
N ASN A 140 25.03 12.91 7.44
CA ASN A 140 25.29 14.18 8.11
C ASN A 140 24.34 15.29 7.60
N PRO A 141 23.63 16.01 8.48
CA PRO A 141 22.77 17.14 8.10
C PRO A 141 23.47 18.27 7.35
N ASP A 142 24.78 18.45 7.54
CA ASP A 142 25.53 19.53 6.88
C ASP A 142 25.78 19.26 5.39
N ASP A 143 25.75 17.99 4.98
CA ASP A 143 25.90 17.58 3.58
C ASP A 143 24.58 17.69 2.80
N VAL A 144 23.46 17.93 3.50
CA VAL A 144 22.15 18.11 2.87
C VAL A 144 22.09 19.45 2.14
N PRO A 145 21.64 19.49 0.87
CA PRO A 145 21.55 20.72 0.11
C PRO A 145 20.74 21.81 0.84
N LYS A 146 21.18 23.06 0.70
CA LYS A 146 20.44 24.20 1.22
C LYS A 146 19.21 24.47 0.36
N ILE A 147 18.10 24.80 1.00
CA ILE A 147 16.86 25.16 0.31
C ILE A 147 17.02 26.54 -0.33
N PRO A 148 16.79 26.69 -1.64
CA PRO A 148 16.82 28.00 -2.31
C PRO A 148 15.73 28.94 -1.78
N GLU A 149 15.95 30.24 -1.91
CA GLU A 149 14.95 31.25 -1.53
C GLU A 149 13.61 31.00 -2.24
N GLY A 150 12.51 31.08 -1.47
CA GLY A 150 11.15 30.86 -1.97
C GLY A 150 10.78 29.40 -2.25
N LYS A 151 11.64 28.43 -1.92
CA LYS A 151 11.36 26.98 -2.04
C LYS A 151 11.06 26.34 -0.68
N THR A 152 10.39 25.19 -0.74
CA THR A 152 10.07 24.34 0.40
C THR A 152 10.99 23.10 0.45
N ALA A 153 10.96 22.38 1.57
CA ALA A 153 11.61 21.09 1.72
C ALA A 153 11.11 20.10 0.66
N ARG A 154 9.80 20.12 0.37
CA ARG A 154 9.17 19.26 -0.63
C ARG A 154 9.64 19.56 -2.03
N ASP A 155 9.86 20.83 -2.39
CA ASP A 155 10.37 21.20 -3.72
C ASP A 155 11.76 20.61 -3.99
N VAL A 156 12.65 20.68 -3.00
CA VAL A 156 14.01 20.13 -3.10
C VAL A 156 13.99 18.61 -3.04
N TYR A 157 13.24 18.04 -2.10
CA TYR A 157 13.15 16.59 -1.94
C TYR A 157 12.57 15.90 -3.19
N TYR A 158 11.53 16.50 -3.78
CA TYR A 158 10.95 16.06 -5.05
C TYR A 158 12.00 15.93 -6.15
N LYS A 159 12.85 16.94 -6.32
CA LYS A 159 13.89 16.94 -7.37
C LYS A 159 14.95 15.87 -7.15
N ILE A 160 15.42 15.73 -5.92
CA ILE A 160 16.36 14.66 -5.57
C ILE A 160 15.78 13.29 -5.88
N VAL A 161 14.52 13.03 -5.48
CA VAL A 161 13.87 11.75 -5.77
C VAL A 161 13.67 11.53 -7.27
N GLN A 162 13.28 12.55 -8.04
CA GLN A 162 13.17 12.43 -9.49
C GLN A 162 14.50 12.09 -10.15
N ASP A 163 15.59 12.75 -9.73
CA ASP A 163 16.92 12.51 -10.28
C ASP A 163 17.41 11.09 -9.94
N GLU A 164 17.20 10.63 -8.71
CA GLU A 164 17.49 9.26 -8.28
C GLU A 164 16.71 8.21 -9.11
N LEU A 165 15.41 8.42 -9.29
CA LEU A 165 14.57 7.52 -10.08
C LEU A 165 15.03 7.49 -11.55
N LYS A 166 15.32 8.66 -12.13
CA LYS A 166 15.84 8.77 -13.50
C LYS A 166 17.18 8.05 -13.64
N GLN A 167 18.10 8.22 -12.70
CA GLN A 167 19.41 7.56 -12.74
C GLN A 167 19.27 6.03 -12.59
N ARG A 168 18.43 5.57 -11.66
CA ARG A 168 18.26 4.15 -11.37
C ARG A 168 17.57 3.40 -12.52
N PHE A 169 16.50 3.99 -13.06
CA PHE A 169 15.67 3.31 -14.05
C PHE A 169 15.93 3.75 -15.48
N ASN A 170 16.70 4.81 -15.71
CA ASN A 170 16.85 5.38 -17.06
C ASN A 170 15.49 5.59 -17.73
N HIS A 171 14.57 6.24 -17.00
CA HIS A 171 13.20 6.53 -17.44
C HIS A 171 12.85 7.97 -17.10
N ASP A 172 12.00 8.61 -17.90
CA ASP A 172 11.55 9.98 -17.61
C ASP A 172 10.41 10.01 -16.58
N PHE A 173 10.72 10.56 -15.40
CA PHE A 173 9.77 10.78 -14.32
C PHE A 173 9.23 12.22 -14.24
N SER A 174 9.60 13.10 -15.18
CA SER A 174 9.22 14.52 -15.18
C SER A 174 7.70 14.75 -15.21
N ARG A 175 6.96 13.77 -15.73
CA ARG A 175 5.49 13.76 -15.77
C ARG A 175 4.85 13.71 -14.38
N PHE A 176 5.49 13.06 -13.41
CA PHE A 176 5.02 12.99 -12.03
C PHE A 176 5.26 14.32 -11.31
N LYS A 177 4.20 14.86 -10.69
CA LYS A 177 4.28 16.06 -9.86
C LYS A 177 4.71 15.71 -8.44
N VAL A 178 4.86 16.74 -7.60
CA VAL A 178 5.38 16.61 -6.23
C VAL A 178 4.64 15.53 -5.44
N ALA A 179 3.30 15.58 -5.43
CA ALA A 179 2.49 14.60 -4.70
C ALA A 179 2.63 13.19 -5.27
N GLU A 180 2.54 13.03 -6.59
CA GLU A 180 2.66 11.73 -7.25
C GLU A 180 4.07 11.11 -7.14
N THR A 181 5.08 11.94 -6.86
CA THR A 181 6.46 11.49 -6.65
C THR A 181 6.71 11.11 -5.20
N LEU A 182 6.24 11.93 -4.25
CA LEU A 182 6.64 11.83 -2.84
C LEU A 182 5.59 11.19 -1.93
N ASP A 183 4.31 11.43 -2.19
CA ASP A 183 3.25 11.11 -1.25
C ASP A 183 2.78 9.67 -1.41
N SER A 184 2.25 9.13 -0.32
CA SER A 184 1.61 7.83 -0.33
C SER A 184 0.16 8.02 -0.76
N ILE A 185 -0.10 7.79 -2.05
CA ILE A 185 -1.44 7.73 -2.61
C ILE A 185 -1.78 6.25 -2.70
N GLU A 186 -2.78 5.79 -1.98
CA GLU A 186 -3.15 4.38 -1.93
C GLU A 186 -4.62 4.23 -2.28
N TYR A 187 -4.90 3.36 -3.24
CA TYR A 187 -6.24 2.89 -3.56
C TYR A 187 -6.43 1.51 -2.97
N TYR A 188 -7.52 1.33 -2.24
CA TYR A 188 -7.99 0.02 -1.80
C TYR A 188 -9.13 -0.44 -2.70
N VAL A 189 -9.08 -1.70 -3.11
CA VAL A 189 -10.15 -2.42 -3.80
C VAL A 189 -10.59 -3.58 -2.92
N PHE A 190 -11.86 -3.56 -2.51
CA PHE A 190 -12.48 -4.64 -1.77
C PHE A 190 -12.41 -5.95 -2.58
N PRO A 191 -12.05 -7.09 -1.98
CA PRO A 191 -11.93 -7.29 -0.53
C PRO A 191 -10.56 -6.99 0.06
N ASN A 192 -9.45 -7.06 -0.68
CA ASN A 192 -8.15 -7.24 -0.04
C ASN A 192 -6.93 -6.75 -0.84
N ALA A 193 -7.11 -5.89 -1.84
CA ALA A 193 -6.02 -5.42 -2.69
C ALA A 193 -5.81 -3.91 -2.57
N PHE A 194 -4.55 -3.49 -2.55
CA PHE A 194 -4.15 -2.09 -2.49
C PHE A 194 -3.18 -1.75 -3.60
N PHE A 195 -3.29 -0.55 -4.16
CA PHE A 195 -2.50 -0.08 -5.29
C PHE A 195 -1.98 1.32 -5.03
N PHE A 196 -0.67 1.48 -5.14
CA PHE A 196 0.01 2.76 -4.98
C PHE A 196 0.57 3.18 -6.34
N PRO A 197 -0.03 4.18 -7.01
CA PRO A 197 0.39 4.56 -8.35
C PRO A 197 1.66 5.43 -8.38
N GLY A 198 2.06 5.99 -7.23
CA GLY A 198 3.15 6.95 -7.12
C GLY A 198 4.52 6.44 -7.58
N ALA A 199 5.40 7.35 -7.96
CA ALA A 199 6.67 7.01 -8.60
C ALA A 199 7.74 6.47 -7.64
N ALA A 200 7.85 7.00 -6.42
CA ALA A 200 8.90 6.59 -5.49
C ALA A 200 8.65 5.19 -4.89
N ARG A 201 7.39 4.91 -4.51
CA ARG A 201 6.97 3.66 -3.86
C ARG A 201 5.75 3.06 -4.55
N PRO A 202 5.91 2.56 -5.78
CA PRO A 202 4.83 1.93 -6.56
C PRO A 202 4.54 0.53 -6.03
N MET A 203 3.89 0.47 -4.87
CA MET A 203 3.59 -0.78 -4.17
C MET A 203 2.23 -1.33 -4.55
N VAL A 204 2.06 -2.64 -4.39
CA VAL A 204 0.76 -3.30 -4.33
C VAL A 204 0.74 -4.15 -3.06
N TYR A 205 -0.34 -4.07 -2.29
CA TYR A 205 -0.56 -4.94 -1.15
C TYR A 205 -1.68 -5.93 -1.44
N ARG A 206 -1.56 -7.14 -0.91
CA ARG A 206 -2.66 -8.11 -0.89
C ARG A 206 -2.72 -8.86 0.43
N PHE A 207 -3.89 -8.93 1.04
CA PHE A 207 -4.11 -9.65 2.31
C PHE A 207 -4.91 -10.93 2.06
N LEU A 208 -4.26 -12.08 2.15
CA LEU A 208 -4.88 -13.38 1.90
C LEU A 208 -5.30 -14.02 3.23
N PRO A 209 -6.58 -14.39 3.42
CA PRO A 209 -6.98 -15.17 4.60
C PRO A 209 -6.18 -16.47 4.67
N HIS A 210 -5.78 -16.88 5.87
CA HIS A 210 -5.24 -18.22 6.05
C HIS A 210 -6.35 -19.26 5.73
N PRO A 211 -6.05 -20.38 5.06
CA PRO A 211 -7.06 -21.34 4.59
C PRO A 211 -7.97 -21.91 5.69
N THR A 212 -7.46 -22.03 6.93
CA THR A 212 -8.16 -22.69 8.03
C THR A 212 -8.06 -21.98 9.37
N ASP A 213 -7.25 -20.91 9.47
CA ASP A 213 -6.98 -20.24 10.74
C ASP A 213 -7.45 -18.79 10.68
N PRO A 214 -8.54 -18.42 11.37
CA PRO A 214 -9.03 -17.04 11.33
C PRO A 214 -8.10 -16.05 12.04
N ASP A 215 -7.09 -16.50 12.78
CA ASP A 215 -6.14 -15.65 13.51
C ASP A 215 -4.86 -15.37 12.74
N GLU A 216 -4.79 -15.82 11.49
CA GLU A 216 -3.62 -15.62 10.65
C GLU A 216 -4.02 -15.19 9.23
N CYS A 217 -3.08 -14.50 8.59
CA CYS A 217 -3.18 -14.18 7.17
C CYS A 217 -1.80 -14.06 6.54
N ILE A 218 -1.77 -13.98 5.21
CA ILE A 218 -0.57 -13.63 4.46
C ILE A 218 -0.72 -12.20 3.95
N PHE A 219 0.24 -11.34 4.28
CA PHE A 219 0.42 -10.05 3.65
C PHE A 219 1.43 -10.18 2.52
N GLU A 220 1.01 -9.87 1.30
CA GLU A 220 1.91 -9.77 0.16
C GLU A 220 2.24 -8.31 -0.14
N LEU A 221 3.54 -8.03 -0.23
CA LEU A 221 4.10 -6.75 -0.63
C LEU A 221 4.79 -6.92 -1.98
N LEU A 222 4.27 -6.22 -2.99
CA LEU A 222 4.82 -6.21 -4.34
C LEU A 222 5.36 -4.81 -4.64
N PHE A 223 6.55 -4.70 -5.23
CA PHE A 223 7.05 -3.44 -5.81
C PHE A 223 7.04 -3.52 -7.33
N LEU A 224 6.28 -2.63 -7.96
CA LEU A 224 6.17 -2.53 -9.41
C LEU A 224 7.04 -1.38 -9.95
N ARG A 225 8.16 -1.69 -10.61
CA ARG A 225 9.05 -0.66 -11.17
C ARG A 225 8.82 -0.44 -12.65
N PHE A 226 9.16 0.75 -13.12
CA PHE A 226 9.19 1.06 -14.55
C PHE A 226 10.31 0.27 -15.22
N ALA A 227 10.02 -0.30 -16.38
CA ALA A 227 11.06 -0.85 -17.22
C ALA A 227 12.02 0.27 -17.68
N PRO A 228 13.34 0.01 -17.78
CA PRO A 228 14.24 1.01 -18.33
C PRO A 228 13.93 1.33 -19.79
N ASP A 229 14.05 2.61 -20.17
CA ASP A 229 13.72 3.03 -21.55
C ASP A 229 14.56 2.26 -22.58
N GLY A 230 13.86 1.68 -23.57
CA GLY A 230 14.47 0.93 -24.66
C GLY A 230 15.09 -0.41 -24.26
N LYS A 231 14.79 -0.93 -23.06
CA LYS A 231 15.24 -2.26 -22.60
C LYS A 231 14.04 -3.14 -22.26
N GLU A 232 14.24 -4.44 -22.41
CA GLU A 232 13.28 -5.42 -21.91
C GLU A 232 13.26 -5.37 -20.37
N ALA A 233 12.07 -5.50 -19.80
CA ALA A 233 11.91 -5.61 -18.36
C ALA A 233 12.64 -6.86 -17.82
N PRO A 234 13.25 -6.80 -16.64
CA PRO A 234 13.74 -8.00 -15.96
C PRO A 234 12.62 -9.01 -15.74
N ALA A 235 12.99 -10.29 -15.61
CA ALA A 235 12.06 -11.31 -15.18
C ALA A 235 11.43 -10.94 -13.82
N PRO A 236 10.14 -11.21 -13.60
CA PRO A 236 9.46 -10.85 -12.37
C PRO A 236 10.09 -11.57 -11.17
N ALA A 237 10.22 -10.86 -10.05
CA ALA A 237 10.71 -11.41 -8.81
C ALA A 237 9.84 -12.59 -8.36
N ARG A 238 10.49 -13.64 -7.85
CA ARG A 238 9.80 -14.75 -7.20
C ARG A 238 9.40 -14.35 -5.77
N PRO A 239 8.31 -14.93 -5.23
CA PRO A 239 7.93 -14.68 -3.84
C PRO A 239 9.05 -15.05 -2.88
N TYR A 240 9.34 -14.17 -1.93
CA TYR A 240 10.18 -14.43 -0.77
C TYR A 240 9.32 -14.50 0.49
N ASP A 241 9.28 -15.66 1.11
CA ASP A 241 8.44 -15.94 2.28
C ASP A 241 9.14 -15.53 3.58
N LEU A 242 8.37 -14.93 4.48
CA LEU A 242 8.76 -14.59 5.84
C LEU A 242 7.72 -15.13 6.82
N ASP A 243 8.17 -15.86 7.83
CA ASP A 243 7.34 -16.23 8.98
C ASP A 243 7.15 -15.03 9.93
N VAL A 244 6.22 -15.14 10.88
CA VAL A 244 5.82 -14.06 11.79
C VAL A 244 7.00 -13.41 12.51
N GLN A 245 7.99 -14.19 12.92
CA GLN A 245 9.15 -13.70 13.70
C GLN A 245 10.29 -13.15 12.83
N GLU A 246 10.28 -13.39 11.52
CA GLU A 246 11.36 -12.97 10.63
C GLU A 246 11.17 -11.50 10.21
N SER A 247 12.18 -10.67 10.46
CA SER A 247 12.09 -9.25 10.11
C SER A 247 11.98 -9.05 8.60
N TYR A 248 11.16 -8.08 8.16
CA TYR A 248 11.14 -7.66 6.75
C TYR A 248 12.51 -7.17 6.28
N MET A 249 13.36 -6.68 7.19
CA MET A 249 14.72 -6.23 6.87
C MET A 249 15.65 -7.37 6.40
N SER A 250 15.29 -8.62 6.66
CA SER A 250 16.05 -9.79 6.22
C SER A 250 15.80 -10.15 4.75
N ALA A 251 14.70 -9.66 4.16
CA ALA A 251 14.32 -10.02 2.81
C ALA A 251 15.23 -9.35 1.76
N PRO A 252 15.74 -10.10 0.77
CA PRO A 252 16.52 -9.53 -0.33
C PRO A 252 15.73 -8.46 -1.09
N GLY A 253 16.38 -7.31 -1.37
CA GLY A 253 15.77 -6.21 -2.11
C GLY A 253 14.86 -5.28 -1.28
N MET A 254 14.56 -5.63 -0.03
CA MET A 254 13.76 -4.79 0.86
C MET A 254 14.57 -3.60 1.41
N GLU A 255 14.01 -2.38 1.33
CA GLU A 255 14.63 -1.22 1.98
C GLU A 255 14.53 -1.38 3.50
N LYS A 256 15.68 -1.50 4.17
CA LYS A 256 15.74 -1.83 5.61
C LYS A 256 14.87 -0.92 6.47
N GLY A 257 14.85 0.37 6.19
CA GLY A 257 14.12 1.31 7.02
C GLY A 257 12.63 1.41 6.69
N LEU A 258 12.15 0.81 5.61
CA LEU A 258 10.74 0.50 5.37
C LEU A 258 10.39 -0.87 5.99
N GLY A 259 11.30 -1.85 5.90
CA GLY A 259 11.13 -3.15 6.57
C GLY A 259 10.92 -3.01 8.07
N PHE A 260 11.70 -2.13 8.71
CA PHE A 260 11.55 -1.80 10.13
C PHE A 260 10.18 -1.22 10.49
N VAL A 261 9.55 -0.45 9.58
CA VAL A 261 8.19 0.10 9.79
C VAL A 261 7.17 -1.05 9.80
N TYR A 262 7.24 -1.95 8.81
CA TYR A 262 6.32 -3.10 8.77
C TYR A 262 6.54 -4.11 9.91
N ASP A 263 7.76 -4.21 10.47
CA ASP A 263 8.01 -5.01 11.67
C ASP A 263 7.20 -4.46 12.87
N GLN A 264 7.18 -3.13 13.06
CA GLN A 264 6.39 -2.49 14.11
C GLN A 264 4.87 -2.73 13.93
N ASP A 265 4.39 -2.73 12.69
CA ASP A 265 2.99 -3.05 12.40
C ASP A 265 2.66 -4.50 12.78
N THR A 266 3.55 -5.44 12.49
CA THR A 266 3.37 -6.85 12.82
C THR A 266 3.22 -7.08 14.33
N ASP A 267 4.03 -6.38 15.14
CA ASP A 267 3.96 -6.44 16.61
C ASP A 267 2.60 -5.93 17.14
N ASN A 268 2.11 -4.83 16.57
CA ASN A 268 0.80 -4.27 16.93
C ASN A 268 -0.35 -5.22 16.59
N LEU A 269 -0.31 -5.85 15.42
CA LEU A 269 -1.36 -6.77 14.97
C LEU A 269 -1.51 -7.97 15.90
N ALA A 270 -0.41 -8.52 16.39
CA ALA A 270 -0.44 -9.59 17.38
C ALA A 270 -1.16 -9.16 18.68
N ALA A 271 -0.87 -7.94 19.16
CA ALA A 271 -1.52 -7.39 20.35
C ALA A 271 -3.00 -7.08 20.10
N GLN A 272 -3.33 -6.53 18.93
CA GLN A 272 -4.69 -6.20 18.51
C GLN A 272 -5.57 -7.46 18.45
N GLN A 273 -5.11 -8.53 17.81
CA GLN A 273 -5.84 -9.80 17.70
C GLN A 273 -6.15 -10.39 19.08
N ARG A 274 -5.19 -10.36 20.02
CA ARG A 274 -5.43 -10.79 21.42
C ARG A 274 -6.45 -9.89 22.11
N GLY A 275 -6.38 -8.58 21.88
CA GLY A 275 -7.33 -7.60 22.40
C GLY A 275 -8.76 -7.86 21.94
N PHE A 276 -8.97 -8.17 20.65
CA PHE A 276 -10.28 -8.51 20.12
C PHE A 276 -10.91 -9.71 20.82
N LYS A 277 -10.13 -10.77 21.03
CA LYS A 277 -10.61 -11.98 21.72
C LYS A 277 -10.86 -11.78 23.21
N GLY A 278 -10.09 -10.92 23.86
CA GLY A 278 -10.22 -10.62 25.29
C GLY A 278 -11.28 -9.56 25.61
N SER A 279 -11.83 -8.89 24.60
CA SER A 279 -12.75 -7.75 24.80
C SER A 279 -14.17 -8.20 25.09
N LEU A 280 -14.72 -7.75 26.22
CA LEU A 280 -16.14 -7.93 26.57
C LEU A 280 -17.09 -7.05 25.73
N ARG A 281 -16.57 -6.05 25.01
CA ARG A 281 -17.39 -5.13 24.21
C ARG A 281 -17.98 -5.80 22.98
N GLY A 282 -17.28 -6.80 22.42
CA GLY A 282 -17.70 -7.50 21.20
C GLY A 282 -17.71 -6.65 19.93
N GLY A 283 -17.03 -5.50 19.92
CA GLY A 283 -16.96 -4.62 18.74
C GLY A 283 -16.00 -3.45 18.92
N GLU A 284 -15.72 -2.77 17.81
CA GLU A 284 -14.77 -1.65 17.71
C GLU A 284 -15.50 -0.29 17.74
N ILE A 285 -14.85 0.73 18.32
CA ILE A 285 -15.28 2.13 18.17
C ILE A 285 -14.23 2.81 17.30
N LEU A 286 -14.64 3.20 16.10
CA LEU A 286 -13.77 3.81 15.10
C LEU A 286 -13.91 5.32 15.10
N GLY A 287 -12.78 6.02 15.07
CA GLY A 287 -12.63 7.46 14.95
C GLY A 287 -13.37 8.01 13.73
N ASN A 288 -13.97 9.19 13.89
CA ASN A 288 -14.95 9.70 12.92
C ASN A 288 -14.36 9.85 11.51
N TYR A 289 -13.20 10.51 11.40
CA TYR A 289 -12.56 10.85 10.13
C TYR A 289 -11.42 9.89 9.74
N GLN A 290 -10.40 9.71 10.59
CA GLN A 290 -9.20 8.94 10.20
C GLN A 290 -9.45 7.45 9.95
N GLU A 291 -10.49 6.88 10.56
CA GLU A 291 -10.85 5.46 10.40
C GLU A 291 -12.10 5.27 9.54
N VAL A 292 -12.48 6.28 8.73
CA VAL A 292 -13.67 6.22 7.87
C VAL A 292 -13.59 5.07 6.85
N ARG A 293 -12.40 4.75 6.34
CA ARG A 293 -12.17 3.64 5.40
C ARG A 293 -12.31 2.28 6.07
N VAL A 294 -11.81 2.12 7.30
CA VAL A 294 -12.02 0.90 8.11
C VAL A 294 -13.52 0.69 8.33
N ARG A 295 -14.24 1.74 8.77
CA ARG A 295 -15.70 1.68 8.95
C ARG A 295 -16.43 1.33 7.66
N HIS A 296 -16.01 1.91 6.53
CA HIS A 296 -16.57 1.62 5.21
C HIS A 296 -16.42 0.14 4.85
N VAL A 297 -15.23 -0.43 5.02
CA VAL A 297 -14.99 -1.87 4.78
C VAL A 297 -15.92 -2.74 5.61
N HIS A 298 -16.07 -2.47 6.91
CA HIS A 298 -16.98 -3.27 7.75
C HIS A 298 -18.43 -3.21 7.25
N LYS A 299 -18.91 -2.05 6.82
CA LYS A 299 -20.25 -1.91 6.22
C LYS A 299 -20.39 -2.71 4.92
N VAL A 300 -19.36 -2.76 4.09
CA VAL A 300 -19.35 -3.55 2.85
C VAL A 300 -19.35 -5.04 3.18
N ILE A 301 -18.57 -5.48 4.16
CA ILE A 301 -18.59 -6.85 4.65
C ILE A 301 -19.98 -7.24 5.14
N ASP A 302 -20.63 -6.40 5.95
CA ASP A 302 -21.98 -6.64 6.44
C ASP A 302 -22.99 -6.78 5.29
N LYS A 303 -22.85 -5.97 4.22
CA LYS A 303 -23.68 -6.12 3.01
C LYS A 303 -23.51 -7.48 2.34
N TYR A 304 -22.28 -7.98 2.21
CA TYR A 304 -22.02 -9.29 1.62
C TYR A 304 -22.49 -10.43 2.54
N LEU A 305 -22.33 -10.30 3.86
CA LEU A 305 -22.79 -11.31 4.83
C LEU A 305 -24.32 -11.34 4.99
N ALA A 306 -25.01 -10.26 4.66
CA ALA A 306 -26.47 -10.18 4.67
C ALA A 306 -27.12 -10.74 3.40
N GLN A 307 -26.34 -11.04 2.35
CA GLN A 307 -26.86 -11.68 1.14
C GLN A 307 -27.14 -13.17 1.42
N PRO A 308 -28.27 -13.70 0.91
CA PRO A 308 -28.75 -15.05 1.21
C PRO A 308 -27.90 -16.18 0.64
#